data_AF-A0A932U888-F1
#
_entry.id   AF-A0A932U888-F1
#
_cell.length_a   1.000
_cell.length_b   1.000
_cell.length_c   1.000
_cell.angle_alpha   90.00
_cell.angle_beta   90.00
_cell.angle_gamma   90.00
#
_symmetry.space_group_name_H-M   'P 1'
#
loop_
_entity.id
_entity.type
_entity.pdbx_description
1 polymer ?
#
loop_
_entity_poly.entity_id
_entity_poly.type
_entity_poly.pdbx_seq_one_letter_code
_entity_poly.pdbx_strand_id
1 'polypeptide(L)'
;MIEELIPANGVSRNGRGQEPARPVEIAYLDAAKGLASAVEAKDSYTGSHIERVSRIAVELAKAMGISGEELRAVELGAILHDVGKIGIDSEILTKPGELTDDEIAEMRRHPIVGSEMLGPSPFLDIVRDCVRHHHER
;
A
#
# COMPACT_ATOMS: atom_id res chain seq x y z
N MET A 1 -58.24 6.81 38.04
CA MET A 1 -58.72 7.81 37.06
C MET A 1 -57.49 8.60 36.64
N ILE A 2 -56.72 8.14 35.65
CA ILE A 2 -57.01 8.12 34.19
C ILE A 2 -56.87 9.54 33.61
N GLU A 3 -55.83 9.69 32.78
CA GLU A 3 -55.68 10.45 31.50
C GLU A 3 -56.15 11.92 31.45
N GLU A 4 -55.55 12.88 30.73
CA GLU A 4 -54.56 12.93 29.65
C GLU A 4 -54.21 14.42 29.42
N LEU A 5 -53.00 14.75 28.92
CA LEU A 5 -52.80 15.58 27.71
C LEU A 5 -51.29 15.75 27.40
N ILE A 6 -50.85 15.13 26.31
CA ILE A 6 -49.58 15.33 25.53
C ILE A 6 -49.99 16.18 24.29
N PRO A 7 -49.19 17.07 23.64
CA PRO A 7 -47.82 16.87 23.07
C PRO A 7 -46.91 18.14 23.13
N ALA A 8 -45.67 18.27 22.61
CA ALA A 8 -44.80 17.49 21.72
C ALA A 8 -43.32 17.96 21.87
N ASN A 9 -42.42 17.17 21.28
CA ASN A 9 -41.10 17.52 20.71
C ASN A 9 -39.86 17.69 21.61
N GLY A 10 -38.90 16.78 21.39
CA GLY A 10 -37.52 16.88 21.85
C GLY A 10 -36.69 15.63 21.53
N VAL A 11 -36.53 15.32 20.26
CA VAL A 11 -35.51 14.36 19.77
C VAL A 11 -34.13 14.83 20.21
N SER A 12 -33.28 13.95 20.75
CA SER A 12 -32.05 13.54 20.04
C SER A 12 -31.17 12.56 20.82
N ARG A 13 -30.91 11.45 20.15
CA ARG A 13 -29.81 10.51 20.37
C ARG A 13 -28.47 11.22 20.20
N ASN A 14 -27.50 10.96 21.06
CA ASN A 14 -26.21 10.42 20.58
C ASN A 14 -25.29 10.02 21.73
N GLY A 15 -25.22 8.71 21.98
CA GLY A 15 -23.97 8.08 22.37
C GLY A 15 -23.07 8.05 21.14
N ARG A 16 -22.18 9.03 21.01
CA ARG A 16 -20.99 8.88 20.18
C ARG A 16 -19.82 8.69 21.14
N GLY A 17 -19.53 7.42 21.43
CA GLY A 17 -18.19 7.05 21.86
C GLY A 17 -17.24 7.63 20.82
N GLN A 18 -16.30 8.44 21.27
CA GLN A 18 -15.21 8.90 20.43
C GLN A 18 -14.45 7.65 19.98
N GLU A 19 -14.60 7.26 18.71
CA GLU A 19 -13.61 6.35 18.11
C GLU A 19 -12.25 7.04 18.29
N PRO A 20 -11.26 6.40 18.93
CA PRO A 20 -9.94 6.99 19.00
C PRO A 20 -9.47 7.23 17.57
N ALA A 21 -9.10 8.47 17.27
CA ALA A 21 -8.51 8.81 15.98
C ALA A 21 -7.41 7.80 15.70
N ARG A 22 -7.55 7.01 14.61
CA ARG A 22 -6.49 6.09 14.18
C ARG A 22 -5.19 6.91 14.11
N PRO A 23 -4.09 6.48 14.77
CA PRO A 23 -2.80 7.16 14.65
C PRO A 23 -2.53 7.44 13.18
N VAL A 24 -2.12 8.65 12.85
CA VAL A 24 -1.94 9.11 11.45
C VAL A 24 -1.07 8.13 10.65
N GLU A 25 -0.11 7.49 11.31
CA GLU A 25 0.72 6.38 10.80
C GLU A 25 -0.09 5.19 10.25
N ILE A 26 -1.14 4.76 10.95
CA ILE A 26 -2.02 3.68 10.49
C ILE A 26 -2.76 4.12 9.22
N ALA A 27 -3.23 5.38 9.17
CA ALA A 27 -3.90 5.90 7.99
C ALA A 27 -2.97 5.96 6.76
N TYR A 28 -1.69 6.29 6.95
CA TYR A 28 -0.70 6.26 5.87
C TYR A 28 -0.43 4.84 5.37
N LEU A 29 -0.27 3.88 6.28
CA LEU A 29 -0.06 2.49 5.90
C LEU A 29 -1.28 1.91 5.18
N ASP A 30 -2.48 2.20 5.65
CA ASP A 30 -3.74 1.80 5.00
C ASP A 30 -3.85 2.40 3.59
N ALA A 31 -3.47 3.68 3.43
CA ALA A 31 -3.46 4.34 2.12
C ALA A 31 -2.42 3.73 1.17
N ALA A 32 -1.21 3.43 1.66
CA ALA A 32 -0.17 2.77 0.88
C ALA A 32 -0.61 1.37 0.42
N LYS A 33 -1.23 0.59 1.31
CA LYS A 33 -1.82 -0.72 0.98
C LYS A 33 -2.93 -0.59 -0.06
N GLY A 34 -3.83 0.39 0.10
CA GLY A 34 -4.88 0.66 -0.88
C GLY A 34 -4.35 1.00 -2.26
N LEU A 35 -3.31 1.84 -2.34
CA LEU A 35 -2.62 2.15 -3.59
C LEU A 35 -2.00 0.90 -4.21
N ALA A 36 -1.23 0.14 -3.42
CA ALA A 36 -0.56 -1.06 -3.89
C ALA A 36 -1.56 -2.12 -4.36
N SER A 37 -2.67 -2.34 -3.65
CA SER A 37 -3.75 -3.23 -4.07
C SER A 37 -4.42 -2.77 -5.37
N ALA A 38 -4.56 -1.46 -5.60
CA ALA A 38 -5.09 -0.95 -6.87
C ALA A 38 -4.12 -1.22 -8.04
N VAL A 39 -2.81 -1.16 -7.80
CA VAL A 39 -1.80 -1.53 -8.78
C VAL A 39 -1.82 -3.03 -9.06
N GLU A 40 -1.88 -3.87 -8.02
CA GLU A 40 -2.02 -5.32 -8.16
C GLU A 40 -3.28 -5.70 -8.94
N ALA A 41 -4.40 -5.02 -8.74
CA ALA A 41 -5.64 -5.31 -9.46
C ALA A 41 -5.57 -4.98 -10.97
N LYS A 42 -4.65 -4.10 -11.38
CA LYS A 42 -4.34 -3.80 -12.78
C LYS A 42 -3.42 -4.87 -13.39
N ASP A 43 -2.57 -5.45 -12.56
CA ASP A 43 -1.71 -6.56 -12.92
C ASP A 43 -2.49 -7.89 -12.76
N SER A 44 -2.11 -8.96 -13.44
CA SER A 44 -2.90 -10.22 -13.41
C SER A 44 -2.80 -10.98 -12.07
N TYR A 45 -2.30 -10.32 -11.01
CA TYR A 45 -1.98 -10.92 -9.72
C TYR A 45 -3.14 -10.83 -8.72
N THR A 46 -3.27 -11.87 -7.91
CA THR A 46 -4.32 -11.96 -6.88
C THR A 46 -3.91 -11.19 -5.64
N GLY A 47 -4.86 -10.46 -5.03
CA GLY A 47 -4.68 -9.45 -3.98
C GLY A 47 -4.13 -9.91 -2.61
N SER A 48 -3.42 -11.04 -2.57
CA SER A 48 -2.70 -11.54 -1.39
C SER A 48 -1.18 -11.53 -1.58
N HIS A 49 -0.67 -11.09 -2.73
CA HIS A 49 0.77 -11.07 -3.01
C HIS A 49 1.50 -10.04 -2.15
N ILE A 50 1.05 -8.79 -2.11
CA ILE A 50 1.60 -7.73 -1.25
C ILE A 50 1.66 -8.19 0.22
N GLU A 51 0.57 -8.76 0.75
CA GLU A 51 0.52 -9.18 2.15
C GLU A 51 1.57 -10.27 2.45
N ARG A 52 1.74 -11.24 1.55
CA ARG A 52 2.75 -12.30 1.72
C ARG A 52 4.16 -11.75 1.65
N VAL A 53 4.46 -10.93 0.63
CA VAL A 53 5.81 -10.36 0.42
C VAL A 53 6.19 -9.46 1.59
N SER A 54 5.29 -8.56 2.00
CA SER A 54 5.50 -7.68 3.15
C SER A 54 5.77 -8.45 4.43
N ARG A 55 4.97 -9.49 4.73
CA ARG A 55 5.18 -10.34 5.90
C ARG A 55 6.55 -11.03 5.87
N ILE A 56 6.93 -11.62 4.73
CA ILE A 56 8.22 -12.31 4.60
C ILE A 56 9.39 -11.31 4.78
N ALA A 57 9.30 -10.14 4.15
CA ALA A 57 10.33 -9.10 4.26
C ALA A 57 10.52 -8.64 5.71
N VAL A 58 9.43 -8.41 6.44
CA VAL A 58 9.47 -8.00 7.85
C VAL A 58 10.09 -9.09 8.73
N GLU A 59 9.69 -10.35 8.56
CA GLU A 59 10.23 -11.45 9.36
C GLU A 59 11.73 -11.69 9.08
N LEU A 60 12.14 -11.57 7.80
CA LEU A 60 13.56 -11.64 7.44
C LEU A 60 14.36 -10.48 8.05
N ALA A 61 13.86 -9.25 7.94
CA ALA A 61 14.51 -8.08 8.52
C ALA A 61 14.67 -8.20 10.05
N LYS A 62 13.64 -8.69 10.75
CA LYS A 62 13.73 -8.99 12.19
C LYS A 62 14.79 -10.02 12.50
N ALA A 63 14.87 -11.10 11.71
CA ALA A 63 15.90 -12.13 11.89
C ALA A 63 17.32 -11.60 11.68
N MET A 64 17.48 -10.52 10.89
CA MET A 64 18.73 -9.79 10.69
C MET A 64 19.01 -8.73 11.77
N GLY A 65 18.13 -8.58 12.77
CA GLY A 65 18.26 -7.60 13.84
C GLY A 65 17.77 -6.18 13.50
N ILE A 66 17.11 -6.00 12.34
CA ILE A 66 16.53 -4.72 11.93
C ILE A 66 15.28 -4.44 12.76
N SER A 67 15.14 -3.21 13.26
CA SER A 67 14.04 -2.81 14.14
C SER A 67 13.68 -1.33 13.96
N GLY A 68 12.67 -0.84 14.70
CA GLY A 68 12.33 0.58 14.72
C GLY A 68 11.85 1.12 13.36
N GLU A 69 12.39 2.28 12.96
CA GLU A 69 12.03 2.97 11.71
C GLU A 69 12.46 2.20 10.46
N GLU A 70 13.63 1.55 10.49
CA GLU A 70 14.13 0.76 9.37
C GLU A 70 13.21 -0.41 9.06
N LEU A 71 12.70 -1.10 10.10
CA LEU A 71 11.76 -2.21 9.92
C LEU A 71 10.43 -1.74 9.30
N ARG A 72 9.94 -0.55 9.69
CA ARG A 72 8.74 0.06 9.07
C ARG A 72 9.01 0.45 7.62
N ALA A 73 10.20 0.94 7.31
CA ALA A 73 10.59 1.26 5.94
C ALA A 73 10.69 0.00 5.06
N VAL A 74 11.19 -1.12 5.60
CA VAL A 74 11.16 -2.42 4.90
C VAL A 74 9.72 -2.87 4.64
N GLU A 75 8.83 -2.78 5.63
CA GLU A 75 7.41 -3.11 5.45
C GLU A 75 6.78 -2.29 4.33
N LEU A 76 6.98 -0.96 4.36
CA LEU A 76 6.45 -0.03 3.38
C LEU A 76 7.06 -0.23 1.99
N GLY A 77 8.38 -0.48 1.90
CA GLY A 77 9.09 -0.79 0.67
C GLY A 77 8.58 -2.07 0.02
N ALA A 78 8.30 -3.10 0.82
CA ALA A 78 7.71 -4.35 0.33
C ALA A 78 6.26 -4.16 -0.17
N ILE A 79 5.47 -3.30 0.49
CA ILE A 79 4.11 -2.96 0.04
C ILE A 79 4.16 -2.20 -1.29
N LEU A 80 5.09 -1.27 -1.45
CA LEU A 80 5.14 -0.36 -2.60
C LEU A 80 6.07 -0.82 -3.73
N HIS A 81 6.73 -1.98 -3.62
CA HIS A 81 7.79 -2.40 -4.55
C HIS A 81 7.36 -2.32 -6.03
N ASP A 82 6.10 -2.66 -6.31
CA ASP A 82 5.52 -2.69 -7.65
C ASP A 82 4.72 -1.43 -8.04
N VAL A 83 4.69 -0.38 -7.20
CA VAL A 83 3.84 0.82 -7.42
C VAL A 83 4.10 1.50 -8.78
N GLY A 84 5.32 1.37 -9.30
CA GLY A 84 5.69 1.94 -10.60
C GLY A 84 5.01 1.28 -11.80
N LYS A 85 4.33 0.13 -11.63
CA LYS A 85 3.49 -0.48 -12.68
C LYS A 85 2.34 0.43 -13.10
N ILE A 86 2.00 1.46 -12.32
CA ILE A 86 1.09 2.54 -12.74
C ILE A 86 1.56 3.17 -14.06
N GLY A 87 2.87 3.37 -14.22
CA GLY A 87 3.47 3.99 -15.41
C GLY A 87 3.70 3.05 -16.58
N ILE A 88 3.37 1.76 -16.45
CA ILE A 88 3.52 0.77 -17.53
C ILE A 88 2.21 0.65 -18.32
N ASP A 89 2.33 0.49 -19.64
CA ASP A 89 1.20 0.30 -20.54
C ASP A 89 0.35 -0.90 -20.10
N SER A 90 -0.97 -0.69 -20.06
CA SER A 90 -1.93 -1.73 -19.68
C SER A 90 -1.92 -2.91 -20.66
N GLU A 91 -1.65 -2.67 -21.94
CA GLU A 91 -1.54 -3.74 -22.95
C GLU A 91 -0.36 -4.66 -22.66
N ILE A 92 0.74 -4.11 -22.12
CA ILE A 92 1.93 -4.88 -21.72
C ILE A 92 1.68 -5.62 -20.40
N LEU A 93 1.08 -4.94 -19.40
CA LEU A 93 0.78 -5.53 -18.09
C LEU A 93 -0.19 -6.71 -18.15
N THR A 94 -1.18 -6.64 -19.03
CA THR A 94 -2.26 -7.64 -19.13
C THR A 94 -2.11 -8.56 -20.34
N LYS A 95 -0.97 -8.50 -21.05
CA LYS A 95 -0.72 -9.29 -22.25
C LYS A 95 -0.82 -10.78 -21.96
N PRO A 96 -1.69 -11.53 -22.64
CA PRO A 96 -1.69 -12.99 -22.55
C PRO A 96 -0.48 -13.55 -23.33
N GLY A 97 0.33 -14.36 -22.67
CA GLY A 97 1.50 -15.02 -23.28
C GLY A 97 2.82 -14.30 -23.00
N GLU A 98 3.84 -14.61 -23.80
CA GLU A 98 5.18 -14.05 -23.61
C GLU A 98 5.27 -12.59 -24.08
N LEU A 99 6.03 -11.80 -23.32
CA LEU A 99 6.40 -10.44 -23.70
C LEU A 99 7.55 -10.48 -24.72
N THR A 100 7.55 -9.56 -25.67
CA THR A 100 8.69 -9.31 -26.56
C THR A 100 9.85 -8.67 -25.79
N ASP A 101 11.04 -8.63 -26.36
CA ASP A 101 12.20 -7.99 -25.73
C ASP A 101 11.95 -6.51 -25.41
N ASP A 102 11.26 -5.78 -26.30
CA ASP A 102 10.89 -4.38 -26.09
C ASP A 102 9.85 -4.22 -24.96
N GLU A 103 8.87 -5.12 -24.90
CA GLU A 103 7.86 -5.14 -23.83
C GLU A 103 8.47 -5.51 -22.48
N ILE A 104 9.46 -6.41 -22.45
CA ILE A 104 10.23 -6.73 -21.24
C ILE A 104 11.05 -5.50 -20.82
N ALA A 105 11.67 -4.80 -21.76
CA ALA A 105 12.42 -3.59 -21.48
C ALA A 105 11.52 -2.51 -20.88
N GLU A 106 10.29 -2.34 -21.39
CA GLU A 106 9.30 -1.44 -20.83
C GLU A 106 8.86 -1.90 -19.43
N MET A 107 8.50 -3.17 -19.26
CA MET A 107 8.12 -3.74 -17.97
C MET A 107 9.19 -3.51 -16.90
N ARG A 108 10.48 -3.65 -17.25
CA ARG A 108 11.62 -3.45 -16.34
C ARG A 108 11.83 -1.99 -15.89
N ARG A 109 11.07 -1.03 -16.42
CA ARG A 109 11.12 0.36 -15.96
C ARG A 109 10.35 0.60 -14.67
N HIS A 110 9.42 -0.27 -14.28
CA HIS A 110 8.59 -0.04 -13.08
C HIS A 110 9.37 0.21 -11.78
N PRO A 111 10.55 -0.37 -11.51
CA PRO A 111 11.31 -0.06 -10.29
C PRO A 111 11.83 1.38 -10.33
N ILE A 112 12.25 1.87 -11.50
CA ILE A 112 12.72 3.24 -11.71
C ILE A 112 11.55 4.20 -11.51
N VAL A 113 10.45 3.97 -12.24
CA VAL A 113 9.23 4.80 -12.16
C VAL A 113 8.71 4.86 -10.73
N GLY A 114 8.62 3.72 -10.04
CA GLY A 114 8.17 3.65 -8.65
C GLY A 114 9.06 4.46 -7.71
N SER A 115 10.38 4.35 -7.85
CA SER A 115 11.34 5.10 -7.03
C SER A 115 11.28 6.62 -7.25
N GLU A 116 10.95 7.05 -8.47
CA GLU A 116 10.78 8.45 -8.84
C GLU A 116 9.45 9.01 -8.32
N MET A 117 8.37 8.22 -8.36
CA MET A 117 7.05 8.59 -7.83
C MET A 117 7.05 8.88 -6.33
N LEU A 118 7.89 8.19 -5.56
CA LEU A 118 8.04 8.44 -4.12
C LEU A 118 8.71 9.79 -3.82
N GLY A 119 9.37 10.40 -4.80
CA GLY A 119 10.02 11.70 -4.68
C GLY A 119 11.22 11.68 -3.72
N PRO A 120 11.99 12.78 -3.66
CA PRO A 120 13.09 12.91 -2.72
C PRO A 120 12.56 13.19 -1.29
N SER A 121 12.77 12.25 -0.37
CA SER A 121 12.45 12.42 1.04
C SER A 121 13.41 11.59 1.89
N PRO A 122 14.11 12.17 2.88
CA PRO A 122 14.98 11.42 3.79
C PRO A 122 14.27 10.28 4.52
N PHE A 123 12.95 10.40 4.72
CA PHE A 123 12.13 9.38 5.37
C PHE A 123 11.80 8.18 4.46
N LEU A 124 12.00 8.33 3.15
CA LEU A 124 11.66 7.32 2.16
C LEU A 124 12.90 6.71 1.50
N ASP A 125 14.12 7.06 1.91
CA ASP A 125 15.33 6.57 1.22
C ASP A 125 15.39 5.03 1.20
N ILE A 126 15.19 4.37 2.34
CA ILE A 126 15.11 2.90 2.41
C ILE A 126 13.95 2.36 1.56
N VAL A 127 12.79 3.02 1.58
CA VAL A 127 11.61 2.61 0.80
C VAL A 127 11.91 2.70 -0.70
N ARG A 128 12.57 3.78 -1.13
CA ARG A 128 12.99 4.02 -2.52
C ARG A 128 14.03 3.00 -2.95
N ASP A 129 14.97 2.65 -2.09
CA ASP A 129 15.97 1.61 -2.38
C ASP A 129 15.30 0.25 -2.57
N CYS A 130 14.36 -0.13 -1.68
CA CYS A 130 13.56 -1.34 -1.84
C CYS A 130 12.81 -1.34 -3.17
N VAL A 131 12.12 -0.25 -3.51
CA VAL A 131 11.37 -0.14 -4.77
C VAL A 131 12.30 -0.16 -5.98
N ARG A 132 13.45 0.53 -5.93
CA ARG A 132 14.36 0.68 -7.06
C ARG A 132 15.11 -0.61 -7.40
N HIS A 133 15.46 -1.40 -6.39
CA HIS A 133 16.44 -2.48 -6.52
C HIS A 133 15.87 -3.88 -6.32
N HIS A 134 14.55 -4.05 -6.19
CA HIS A 134 13.97 -5.37 -5.91
C HIS A 134 14.14 -6.43 -7.01
N HIS A 135 14.62 -6.07 -8.22
CA HIS A 135 14.97 -7.01 -9.29
C HIS A 135 16.50 -7.22 -9.47
N GLU A 136 17.33 -6.57 -8.66
CA GLU A 136 18.79 -6.74 -8.72
C GLU A 136 19.21 -8.16 -8.29
N ARG A 137 20.40 -8.59 -8.72
CA ARG A 137 20.93 -9.95 -8.47
C ARG A 137 22.36 -9.94 -7.97
#